data_AF-A0A660LXW7-F1
#
_entry.id   AF-A0A660LXW7-F1
#
_cell.length_a   1.000
_cell.length_b   1.000
_cell.length_c   1.000
_cell.angle_alpha   90.00
_cell.angle_beta   90.00
_cell.angle_gamma   90.00
#
_symmetry.space_group_name_H-M   'P 1'
#
loop_
_entity.id
_entity.type
_entity.pdbx_description
1 polymer ?
#
loop_
_entity_poly.entity_id
_entity_poly.type
_entity_poly.pdbx_seq_one_letter_code
_entity_poly.pdbx_strand_id
1 'polypeptide(L)'
;MTEKSSYSPKKYSLGLDIGTSSIGWAVLDLDKERIHDLGVRIFEQPEDPQNGDSLAKPRRDARSARRRLKRRRQRLNHLKQFFIDQNILTKDQVEEVLDYKSDFNKLDVYELRARALTEELSPEELLKVLYQIAKRRGFKSNRKVVEESDKEGGRVTSALKANEKFLADNNYTTVGDALSRDEKFAPHKRNKRDDYTNSFARNDFLRELEAIIKTQRNYALKNVPEQAISELIYGIDDGQVTNVSAIMYQRPFMTKELIEKMVGDCTFEKDEKRAPKASYSFEVFRLASDLSHLVFIPRDASKRQAKRENLEVRLSSEQIGKVIDVAKNQKSLTYKKVRSTAGISEDYVPKDVRGKKKEGDEFGEDNTFGGLKAYSDIRLALKDLPEDWAKIDNESAINQIAYILTTQKADEGIQAELDSLPLSDKAKEAIVKIKPTNFKAFGHLSIKALQKITPHILEGMTYDKACEAAGYDFKKQSASLEQITNPVVKRAITQTLKVVRAIERKYGKPYFIKVETARDLAKNFKDRKAIENENKENQARNQSIIQTLNENGVVTPTGQQIIKVKLYREQNGVCLYSGKSIDFETMLRDDNAYQVDHIVPFSRSNNDGITNKVLVLTE
;
A
#
# COMPACT_ATOMS: atom_id res chain seq x y z
N MET A 1 33.57 53.04 17.86
CA MET A 1 32.61 52.11 17.22
C MET A 1 33.12 51.84 15.81
N THR A 2 33.83 50.74 15.61
CA THR A 2 34.28 50.34 14.27
C THR A 2 33.11 49.63 13.58
N GLU A 3 32.52 50.28 12.60
CA GLU A 3 31.59 49.64 11.66
C GLU A 3 32.34 48.51 10.95
N LYS A 4 32.13 47.27 11.41
CA LYS A 4 32.49 46.08 10.65
C LYS A 4 31.61 46.08 9.40
N SER A 5 32.12 46.66 8.32
CA SER A 5 31.60 46.44 6.98
C SER A 5 31.51 44.92 6.75
N SER A 6 30.31 44.35 6.89
CA SER A 6 30.09 42.92 6.65
C SER A 6 30.16 42.69 5.15
N TYR A 7 31.33 42.34 4.66
CA TYR A 7 31.52 41.89 3.29
C TYR A 7 30.52 40.76 3.00
N SER A 8 29.64 40.97 2.02
CA SER A 8 28.73 39.94 1.49
C SER A 8 29.31 39.42 0.17
N PRO A 9 29.40 38.10 -0.04
CA PRO A 9 29.98 37.55 -1.26
C PRO A 9 29.08 37.87 -2.46
N LYS A 10 29.64 38.49 -3.50
CA LYS A 10 28.89 38.81 -4.73
C LYS A 10 28.59 37.55 -5.53
N LYS A 11 29.53 36.60 -5.56
CA LYS A 11 29.36 35.29 -6.20
C LYS A 11 29.68 34.18 -5.20
N TYR A 12 28.65 33.45 -4.78
CA TYR A 12 28.82 32.33 -3.87
C TYR A 12 28.12 31.06 -4.36
N SER A 13 28.63 29.92 -3.93
CA SER A 13 27.93 28.64 -4.07
C SER A 13 27.42 28.13 -2.72
N LEU A 14 26.27 27.47 -2.74
CA LEU A 14 25.66 26.88 -1.56
C LEU A 14 25.81 25.36 -1.61
N GLY A 15 26.56 24.79 -0.67
CA GLY A 15 26.58 23.35 -0.40
C GLY A 15 25.48 22.99 0.59
N LEU A 16 24.73 21.92 0.33
CA LEU A 16 23.71 21.37 1.21
C LEU A 16 23.94 19.87 1.40
N ASP A 17 24.05 19.42 2.64
CA ASP A 17 24.03 18.01 3.01
C ASP A 17 22.71 17.71 3.76
N ILE A 18 21.78 17.03 3.09
CA ILE A 18 20.41 16.82 3.55
C ILE A 18 20.27 15.41 4.12
N GLY A 19 20.25 15.34 5.45
CA GLY A 19 19.95 14.13 6.22
C GLY A 19 18.47 13.99 6.60
N THR A 20 18.17 12.92 7.34
CA THR A 20 16.83 12.65 7.88
C THR A 20 16.48 13.50 9.11
N SER A 21 17.49 14.03 9.82
CA SER A 21 17.36 14.86 11.04
C SER A 21 18.31 16.07 11.10
N SER A 22 19.09 16.30 10.05
CA SER A 22 20.05 17.41 9.99
C SER A 22 20.17 17.92 8.56
N ILE A 23 20.49 19.21 8.44
CA ILE A 23 20.91 19.83 7.18
C ILE A 23 22.22 20.57 7.44
N GLY A 24 23.33 20.02 6.94
CA GLY A 24 24.57 20.77 6.83
C GLY A 24 24.45 21.79 5.69
N TRP A 25 24.95 23.00 5.89
CA TRP A 25 25.03 24.00 4.83
C TRP A 25 26.35 24.76 4.90
N ALA A 26 26.87 25.11 3.73
CA ALA A 26 28.09 25.91 3.60
C ALA A 26 27.93 26.92 2.46
N VAL A 27 28.31 28.17 2.73
CA VAL A 27 28.43 29.24 1.75
C VAL A 27 29.90 29.34 1.37
N LEU A 28 30.22 29.03 0.12
CA LEU A 28 31.57 29.18 -0.43
C LEU A 28 31.63 30.46 -1.24
N ASP A 29 32.47 31.40 -0.80
CA ASP A 29 32.78 32.61 -1.54
C ASP A 29 33.71 32.23 -2.70
N LEU A 30 33.17 32.32 -3.92
CA LEU A 30 33.90 31.93 -5.13
C LEU A 30 34.90 33.00 -5.58
N ASP A 31 34.70 34.25 -5.14
CA ASP A 31 35.61 35.35 -5.48
C ASP A 31 36.87 35.30 -4.59
N LYS A 32 36.74 34.80 -3.35
CA LYS A 32 37.84 34.68 -2.38
C LYS A 32 38.31 33.26 -2.13
N GLU A 33 37.76 32.28 -2.88
CA GLU A 33 38.07 30.85 -2.78
C GLU A 33 38.11 30.31 -1.34
N ARG A 34 37.12 30.71 -0.53
CA ARG A 34 37.08 30.35 0.90
C ARG A 34 35.69 30.00 1.38
N ILE A 35 35.63 29.29 2.50
CA ILE A 35 34.39 29.13 3.25
C ILE A 35 34.03 30.50 3.85
N HIS A 36 32.86 31.02 3.48
CA HIS A 36 32.34 32.29 3.98
C HIS A 36 31.57 32.11 5.27
N ASP A 37 30.69 31.10 5.31
CA ASP A 37 29.82 30.78 6.42
C ASP A 37 29.42 29.30 6.33
N LEU A 38 29.12 28.68 7.47
CA LEU A 38 28.67 27.30 7.53
C LEU A 38 27.81 27.08 8.77
N GLY A 39 26.97 26.07 8.72
CA GLY A 39 26.19 25.67 9.88
C GLY A 39 25.46 24.36 9.69
N VAL A 40 24.81 23.93 10.77
CA VAL A 40 23.98 22.73 10.75
C VAL A 40 22.62 23.06 11.34
N ARG A 41 21.56 22.74 10.60
CA ARG A 41 20.18 22.80 11.08
C ARG A 41 19.75 21.42 11.54
N ILE A 42 19.62 21.23 12.85
CA ILE A 42 19.11 19.98 13.45
C ILE A 42 17.59 20.08 13.61
N PHE A 43 16.88 18.98 13.36
CA PHE A 43 15.44 18.85 13.57
C PHE A 43 15.06 17.40 13.91
N GLU A 44 13.98 17.23 14.67
CA GLU A 44 13.49 15.91 15.04
C GLU A 44 12.90 15.16 13.84
N GLN A 45 13.08 13.84 13.80
CA GLN A 45 12.43 12.98 12.81
C GLN A 45 10.93 12.85 13.14
N PRO A 46 10.02 12.91 12.15
CA PRO A 46 8.58 12.81 12.36
C PRO A 46 8.06 11.37 12.52
N GLU A 47 8.85 10.50 13.13
CA GLU A 47 8.58 9.07 13.30
C GLU A 47 9.02 8.57 14.68
N ASP A 48 8.45 7.45 15.10
CA ASP A 48 8.84 6.72 16.29
C ASP A 48 10.19 5.98 16.03
N PRO A 49 11.22 6.18 16.86
CA PRO A 49 12.54 5.58 16.64
C PRO A 49 12.59 4.04 16.72
N GLN A 50 11.64 3.41 17.41
CA GLN A 50 11.65 1.96 17.64
C GLN A 50 11.02 1.18 16.49
N ASN A 51 9.91 1.70 15.95
CA ASN A 51 9.09 0.97 14.97
C ASN A 51 8.91 1.71 13.63
N GLY A 52 9.36 2.97 13.52
CA GLY A 52 9.24 3.78 12.30
C GLY A 52 7.83 4.27 12.00
N ASP A 53 6.88 4.09 12.92
CA ASP A 53 5.52 4.61 12.75
C ASP A 53 5.54 6.15 12.76
N SER A 54 4.68 6.76 11.95
CA SER A 54 4.49 8.21 11.99
C SER A 54 4.02 8.66 13.37
N LEU A 55 4.57 9.77 13.90
CA LEU A 55 4.08 10.40 15.13
C LEU A 55 2.58 10.81 15.06
N ALA A 56 2.01 10.87 13.86
CA ALA A 56 0.58 11.09 13.66
C ALA A 56 -0.29 9.86 13.96
N LYS A 57 0.28 8.65 14.01
CA LYS A 57 -0.45 7.39 14.22
C LYS A 57 -1.08 7.31 15.62
N PRO A 58 -0.37 7.53 16.75
CA PRO A 58 -1.02 7.55 18.07
C PRO A 58 -2.19 8.53 18.16
N ARG A 59 -2.03 9.73 17.59
CA ARG A 59 -3.12 10.74 17.53
C ARG A 59 -4.31 10.24 16.71
N ARG A 60 -4.07 9.59 15.57
CA ARG A 60 -5.12 9.01 14.71
C ARG A 60 -5.86 7.88 15.43
N ASP A 61 -5.15 6.99 16.11
CA ASP A 61 -5.71 5.83 16.79
C ASP A 61 -6.52 6.25 18.02
N ALA A 62 -5.99 7.16 18.83
CA ALA A 62 -6.72 7.74 19.96
C ALA A 62 -7.99 8.48 19.51
N ARG A 63 -7.92 9.25 18.41
CA ARG A 63 -9.10 9.89 17.80
C ARG A 63 -10.12 8.88 17.29
N SER A 64 -9.67 7.79 16.68
CA SER A 64 -10.54 6.70 16.23
C SER A 64 -11.26 6.04 17.41
N ALA A 65 -10.52 5.73 18.48
CA ALA A 65 -11.07 5.16 19.72
C ALA A 65 -12.10 6.09 20.37
N ARG A 66 -11.79 7.40 20.50
CA ARG A 66 -12.74 8.39 21.02
C ARG A 66 -14.03 8.46 20.19
N ARG A 67 -13.92 8.47 18.86
CA ARG A 67 -15.10 8.47 17.97
C ARG A 67 -15.92 7.20 18.14
N ARG A 68 -15.29 6.03 18.21
CA ARG A 68 -15.96 4.74 18.44
C ARG A 68 -16.70 4.72 19.77
N LEU A 69 -16.06 5.17 20.85
CA LEU A 69 -16.67 5.22 22.19
C LEU A 69 -17.83 6.23 22.24
N LYS A 70 -17.65 7.44 21.71
CA LYS A 70 -18.70 8.46 21.61
C LYS A 70 -19.93 7.92 20.87
N ARG A 71 -19.74 7.32 19.69
CA ARG A 71 -20.84 6.77 18.87
C ARG A 71 -21.54 5.58 19.54
N ARG A 72 -20.79 4.72 20.23
CA ARG A 72 -21.38 3.66 21.07
C ARG A 72 -22.27 4.27 22.15
N ARG A 73 -21.80 5.29 22.86
CA ARG A 73 -22.57 5.98 23.89
C ARG A 73 -23.83 6.64 23.33
N GLN A 74 -23.72 7.36 22.21
CA GLN A 74 -24.87 7.99 21.53
C GLN A 74 -25.95 6.97 21.18
N ARG A 75 -25.57 5.83 20.58
CA ARG A 75 -26.50 4.74 20.27
C ARG A 75 -27.16 4.14 21.50
N LEU A 76 -26.39 3.89 22.56
CA LEU A 76 -26.95 3.34 23.81
C LEU A 76 -27.89 4.34 24.48
N ASN A 77 -27.57 5.63 24.46
CA ASN A 77 -28.46 6.67 24.98
C ASN A 77 -29.72 6.82 24.13
N HIS A 78 -29.62 6.67 22.80
CA HIS A 78 -30.79 6.68 21.93
C HIS A 78 -31.75 5.53 22.24
N LEU A 79 -31.22 4.32 22.48
CA LEU A 79 -32.02 3.19 22.95
C LEU A 79 -32.70 3.47 24.31
N LYS A 80 -31.97 4.06 25.27
CA LYS A 80 -32.55 4.46 26.56
C LYS A 80 -33.71 5.45 26.38
N GLN A 81 -33.46 6.48 25.56
CA GLN A 81 -34.45 7.52 25.29
C GLN A 81 -35.68 6.96 24.59
N PHE A 82 -35.50 6.00 23.68
CA PHE A 82 -36.61 5.30 23.04
C PHE A 82 -37.56 4.64 24.06
N PHE A 83 -37.04 3.95 25.08
CA PHE A 83 -37.89 3.34 26.12
C PHE A 83 -38.69 4.38 26.92
N ILE A 84 -38.09 5.56 27.13
CA ILE A 84 -38.72 6.68 27.85
C ILE A 84 -39.79 7.33 26.96
N ASP A 85 -39.44 7.68 25.72
CA ASP A 85 -40.32 8.38 24.76
C ASP A 85 -41.55 7.53 24.39
N GLN A 86 -41.39 6.21 24.34
CA GLN A 86 -42.48 5.27 24.07
C GLN A 86 -43.27 4.88 25.34
N ASN A 87 -42.97 5.50 26.49
CA ASN A 87 -43.59 5.20 27.79
C ASN A 87 -43.52 3.72 28.20
N ILE A 88 -42.44 3.03 27.81
CA ILE A 88 -42.20 1.62 28.17
C ILE A 88 -41.58 1.54 29.57
N LEU A 89 -40.66 2.46 29.88
CA LEU A 89 -40.02 2.60 31.18
C LEU A 89 -39.86 4.08 31.52
N THR A 90 -39.95 4.42 32.80
CA THR A 90 -39.55 5.74 33.30
C THR A 90 -38.04 5.91 33.27
N LYS A 91 -37.58 7.18 33.34
CA LYS A 91 -36.15 7.49 33.41
C LYS A 91 -35.47 6.79 34.60
N ASP A 92 -36.11 6.78 35.76
CA ASP A 92 -35.56 6.19 36.98
C ASP A 92 -35.43 4.66 36.84
N GLN A 93 -36.42 3.99 36.26
CA GLN A 93 -36.32 2.55 35.96
C GLN A 93 -35.19 2.26 34.96
N VAL A 94 -35.01 3.06 33.91
CA VAL A 94 -33.90 2.89 32.95
C VAL A 94 -32.54 3.03 33.65
N GLU A 95 -32.41 3.97 34.59
CA GLU A 95 -31.20 4.16 35.37
C GLU A 95 -30.96 2.99 36.34
N GLU A 96 -32.00 2.52 37.03
CA GLU A 96 -31.96 1.36 37.92
C GLU A 96 -31.52 0.09 37.19
N VAL A 97 -32.16 -0.26 36.07
CA VAL A 97 -31.88 -1.48 35.29
C VAL A 97 -30.41 -1.54 34.81
N LEU A 98 -29.82 -0.37 34.58
CA LEU A 98 -28.45 -0.23 34.05
C LEU A 98 -27.42 0.13 35.13
N ASP A 99 -27.83 0.42 36.36
CA ASP A 99 -26.95 0.61 37.50
C ASP A 99 -26.21 -0.70 37.78
N TYR A 100 -24.90 -0.62 38.07
CA TYR A 100 -24.05 -1.80 38.24
C TYR A 100 -24.39 -2.66 39.48
N LYS A 101 -25.08 -2.11 40.46
CA LYS A 101 -25.52 -2.78 41.69
C LYS A 101 -26.90 -3.42 41.57
N SER A 102 -27.63 -3.13 40.50
CA SER A 102 -28.98 -3.65 40.28
C SER A 102 -29.02 -5.16 40.14
N ASP A 103 -30.08 -5.79 40.65
CA ASP A 103 -30.34 -7.22 40.52
C ASP A 103 -30.49 -7.64 39.04
N PHE A 104 -30.90 -6.73 38.16
CA PHE A 104 -30.92 -6.95 36.71
C PHE A 104 -29.54 -7.25 36.11
N ASN A 105 -28.41 -6.96 36.80
CA ASN A 105 -27.07 -7.39 36.34
C ASN A 105 -26.70 -8.82 36.73
N LYS A 106 -27.45 -9.46 37.64
CA LYS A 106 -27.24 -10.86 38.00
C LYS A 106 -27.86 -11.80 36.96
N LEU A 107 -28.81 -11.31 36.16
CA LEU A 107 -29.48 -12.07 35.11
C LEU A 107 -28.51 -12.47 33.99
N ASP A 108 -28.64 -13.71 33.50
CA ASP A 108 -27.94 -14.14 32.30
C ASP A 108 -28.62 -13.53 31.07
N VAL A 109 -27.99 -12.47 30.55
CA VAL A 109 -28.48 -11.76 29.37
C VAL A 109 -28.48 -12.61 28.10
N TYR A 110 -27.70 -13.70 28.02
CA TYR A 110 -27.76 -14.62 26.88
C TYR A 110 -28.97 -15.53 26.96
N GLU A 111 -29.31 -16.00 28.16
CA GLU A 111 -30.55 -16.73 28.42
C GLU A 111 -31.78 -15.86 28.15
N LEU A 112 -31.77 -14.61 28.62
CA LEU A 112 -32.84 -13.64 28.31
C LEU A 112 -33.00 -13.41 26.81
N ARG A 113 -31.89 -13.36 26.05
CA ARG A 113 -31.95 -13.25 24.58
C ARG A 113 -32.61 -14.45 23.93
N ALA A 114 -32.38 -15.66 24.44
CA ALA A 114 -33.03 -16.87 23.95
C ALA A 114 -34.53 -16.90 24.31
N ARG A 115 -34.87 -16.58 25.57
CA ARG A 115 -36.26 -16.49 26.06
C ARG A 115 -37.08 -15.44 25.30
N ALA A 116 -36.48 -14.29 24.96
CA ALA A 116 -37.13 -13.20 24.23
C ALA A 116 -37.73 -13.61 22.87
N LEU A 117 -37.30 -14.75 22.32
CA LEU A 117 -37.79 -15.28 21.04
C LEU A 117 -39.15 -15.97 21.16
N THR A 118 -39.48 -16.49 22.33
CA THR A 118 -40.66 -17.36 22.54
C THR A 118 -41.55 -16.93 23.71
N GLU A 119 -40.99 -16.24 24.69
CA GLU A 119 -41.65 -15.87 25.95
C GLU A 119 -41.81 -14.35 26.08
N GLU A 120 -42.76 -13.91 26.90
CA GLU A 120 -42.84 -12.53 27.35
C GLU A 120 -41.65 -12.19 28.26
N LEU A 121 -41.00 -11.05 27.99
CA LEU A 121 -40.04 -10.46 28.90
C LEU A 121 -40.63 -9.23 29.58
N SER A 122 -40.19 -8.97 30.81
CA SER A 122 -40.48 -7.69 31.44
C SER A 122 -39.85 -6.52 30.62
N PRO A 123 -40.42 -5.30 30.70
CA PRO A 123 -39.81 -4.11 30.08
C PRO A 123 -38.34 -3.91 30.44
N GLU A 124 -37.96 -4.19 31.69
CA GLU A 124 -36.60 -4.11 32.21
C GLU A 124 -35.68 -5.18 31.61
N GLU A 125 -36.14 -6.43 31.55
CA GLU A 125 -35.42 -7.54 30.90
C GLU A 125 -35.21 -7.26 29.41
N LEU A 126 -36.24 -6.75 28.71
CA LEU A 126 -36.16 -6.38 27.31
C LEU A 126 -35.14 -5.26 27.08
N LEU A 127 -35.11 -4.24 27.94
CA LEU A 127 -34.08 -3.20 27.88
C LEU A 127 -32.68 -3.81 27.99
N LYS A 128 -32.44 -4.79 28.88
CA LYS A 128 -31.13 -5.45 29.02
C LYS A 128 -30.72 -6.19 27.76
N VAL A 129 -31.64 -6.94 27.17
CA VAL A 129 -31.45 -7.67 25.92
C VAL A 129 -31.06 -6.73 24.79
N LEU A 130 -31.89 -5.70 24.53
CA LEU A 130 -31.65 -4.73 23.46
C LEU A 130 -30.37 -3.91 23.71
N TYR A 131 -30.09 -3.54 24.96
CA TYR A 131 -28.88 -2.81 25.33
C TYR A 131 -27.62 -3.63 25.07
N GLN A 132 -27.66 -4.94 25.35
CA GLN A 132 -26.54 -5.84 25.10
C GLN A 132 -26.28 -5.97 23.59
N ILE A 133 -27.31 -6.18 22.77
CA ILE A 133 -27.21 -6.24 21.30
C ILE A 133 -26.70 -4.90 20.74
N ALA A 134 -27.26 -3.76 21.18
CA ALA A 134 -26.83 -2.44 20.72
C ALA A 134 -25.37 -2.12 21.08
N LYS A 135 -24.89 -2.54 22.27
CA LYS A 135 -23.47 -2.45 22.67
C LYS A 135 -22.60 -3.40 21.83
N ARG A 136 -23.19 -4.58 21.57
CA ARG A 136 -22.75 -5.88 21.01
C ARG A 136 -22.82 -6.18 19.51
N ARG A 137 -23.26 -5.25 18.67
CA ARG A 137 -23.86 -5.49 17.33
C ARG A 137 -23.02 -6.14 16.19
N GLY A 138 -21.99 -6.93 16.50
CA GLY A 138 -21.20 -7.66 15.50
C GLY A 138 -20.40 -6.81 14.51
N PHE A 139 -19.72 -7.49 13.62
CA PHE A 139 -18.92 -6.89 12.54
C PHE A 139 -19.77 -6.75 11.26
N LYS A 140 -19.82 -5.55 10.66
CA LYS A 140 -20.44 -5.33 9.34
C LYS A 140 -19.33 -5.16 8.32
N SER A 141 -19.21 -6.11 7.41
CA SER A 141 -18.34 -5.94 6.24
C SER A 141 -18.90 -4.87 5.31
N ASN A 142 -18.03 -4.08 4.69
CA ASN A 142 -18.47 -3.13 3.67
C ASN A 142 -18.71 -3.81 2.31
N ARG A 143 -18.00 -4.92 2.04
CA ARG A 143 -18.20 -5.76 0.87
C ARG A 143 -18.45 -7.19 1.28
N LYS A 144 -19.36 -7.89 0.60
CA LYS A 144 -19.54 -9.34 0.79
C LYS A 144 -18.28 -10.09 0.35
N VAL A 145 -17.63 -9.61 -0.71
CA VAL A 145 -16.37 -10.15 -1.21
C VAL A 145 -15.21 -9.36 -0.62
N VAL A 146 -14.53 -9.96 0.36
CA VAL A 146 -13.41 -9.36 1.09
C VAL A 146 -12.10 -9.97 0.63
N GLU A 147 -11.04 -9.15 0.60
CA GLU A 147 -9.68 -9.66 0.48
C GLU A 147 -9.06 -9.94 1.84
N GLU A 148 -8.55 -11.16 1.99
CA GLU A 148 -7.74 -11.58 3.13
C GLU A 148 -6.33 -11.00 2.97
N SER A 149 -6.16 -9.74 3.36
CA SER A 149 -4.90 -9.00 3.14
C SER A 149 -4.04 -8.83 4.41
N ASP A 150 -4.64 -8.86 5.60
CA ASP A 150 -3.90 -8.80 6.88
C ASP A 150 -4.25 -9.99 7.79
N LYS A 151 -3.24 -10.51 8.51
CA LYS A 151 -3.36 -11.70 9.37
C LYS A 151 -4.54 -11.62 10.35
N GLU A 152 -4.72 -10.48 11.02
CA GLU A 152 -5.80 -10.29 12.00
C GLU A 152 -7.17 -10.17 11.32
N GLY A 153 -7.27 -9.42 10.22
CA GLY A 153 -8.49 -9.32 9.42
C GLY A 153 -8.93 -10.68 8.89
N GLY A 154 -7.98 -11.48 8.40
CA GLY A 154 -8.22 -12.86 7.98
C GLY A 154 -8.79 -13.72 9.11
N ARG A 155 -8.25 -13.63 10.33
CA ARG A 155 -8.77 -14.38 11.49
C ARG A 155 -10.23 -14.02 11.82
N VAL A 156 -10.57 -12.73 11.80
CA VAL A 156 -11.97 -12.29 12.02
C VAL A 156 -12.86 -12.79 10.89
N THR A 157 -12.47 -12.62 9.63
CA THR A 157 -13.25 -13.08 8.47
C THR A 157 -13.46 -14.60 8.47
N SER A 158 -12.44 -15.38 8.83
CA SER A 158 -12.55 -16.83 8.99
C SER A 158 -13.51 -17.21 10.11
N ALA A 159 -13.45 -16.53 11.26
CA ALA A 159 -14.38 -16.76 12.37
C ALA A 159 -15.83 -16.44 11.99
N LEU A 160 -16.06 -15.35 11.23
CA LEU A 160 -17.39 -14.97 10.74
C LEU A 160 -17.97 -16.07 9.84
N LYS A 161 -17.21 -16.55 8.86
CA LYS A 161 -17.63 -17.65 7.96
C LYS A 161 -17.90 -18.95 8.74
N ALA A 162 -17.02 -19.29 9.67
CA ALA A 162 -17.15 -20.49 10.49
C ALA A 162 -18.40 -20.44 11.38
N ASN A 163 -18.70 -19.29 11.98
CA ASN A 163 -19.89 -19.13 12.82
C ASN A 163 -21.18 -19.03 12.01
N GLU A 164 -21.16 -18.41 10.84
CA GLU A 164 -22.32 -18.42 9.92
C GLU A 164 -22.70 -19.86 9.56
N LYS A 165 -21.71 -20.67 9.16
CA LYS A 165 -21.91 -22.09 8.88
C LYS A 165 -22.36 -22.86 10.12
N PHE A 166 -21.75 -22.61 11.28
CA PHE A 166 -22.10 -23.25 12.54
C PHE A 166 -23.57 -23.02 12.93
N LEU A 167 -24.07 -21.78 12.81
CA LEU A 167 -25.47 -21.46 13.11
C LEU A 167 -26.42 -22.25 12.19
N ALA A 168 -26.10 -22.32 10.90
CA ALA A 168 -26.89 -23.07 9.92
C ALA A 168 -26.85 -24.59 10.18
N ASP A 169 -25.67 -25.17 10.34
CA ASP A 169 -25.47 -26.63 10.49
C ASP A 169 -26.11 -27.17 11.79
N ASN A 170 -26.19 -26.35 12.84
CA ASN A 170 -26.74 -26.73 14.15
C ASN A 170 -28.17 -26.20 14.37
N ASN A 171 -28.84 -25.71 13.33
CA ASN A 171 -30.23 -25.20 13.38
C ASN A 171 -30.48 -24.10 14.42
N TYR A 172 -29.48 -23.29 14.76
CA TYR A 172 -29.68 -22.14 15.63
C TYR A 172 -30.30 -20.99 14.84
N THR A 173 -31.43 -20.50 15.33
CA THR A 173 -32.16 -19.39 14.69
C THR A 173 -31.50 -18.03 14.93
N THR A 174 -30.79 -17.86 16.06
CA THR A 174 -30.17 -16.59 16.46
C THR A 174 -28.84 -16.75 17.19
N VAL A 175 -28.05 -15.68 17.24
CA VAL A 175 -26.77 -15.65 17.97
C VAL A 175 -26.99 -15.79 19.48
N GLY A 176 -28.06 -15.19 20.01
CA GLY A 176 -28.42 -15.27 21.43
C GLY A 176 -28.69 -16.70 21.88
N ASP A 177 -29.50 -17.43 21.10
CA ASP A 177 -29.83 -18.83 21.36
C ASP A 177 -28.58 -19.74 21.33
N ALA A 178 -27.77 -19.63 20.27
CA ALA A 178 -26.51 -20.37 20.17
C ALA A 178 -25.56 -20.03 21.32
N LEU A 179 -25.37 -18.75 21.63
CA LEU A 179 -24.53 -18.34 22.75
C LEU A 179 -25.11 -18.79 24.08
N SER A 180 -26.42 -18.93 24.25
CA SER A 180 -26.99 -19.39 25.52
C SER A 180 -26.78 -20.89 25.71
N ARG A 181 -27.16 -21.69 24.71
CA ARG A 181 -27.39 -23.14 24.89
C ARG A 181 -26.23 -24.02 24.46
N ASP A 182 -25.39 -23.57 23.53
CA ASP A 182 -24.38 -24.45 22.95
C ASP A 182 -23.14 -24.64 23.83
N GLU A 183 -22.69 -25.88 23.97
CA GLU A 183 -21.50 -26.28 24.73
C GLU A 183 -20.23 -25.61 24.19
N LYS A 184 -20.13 -25.36 22.87
CA LYS A 184 -19.01 -24.66 22.24
C LYS A 184 -18.74 -23.31 22.91
N PHE A 185 -19.79 -22.61 23.32
CA PHE A 185 -19.68 -21.29 23.92
C PHE A 185 -19.70 -21.33 25.45
N ALA A 186 -20.03 -22.45 26.09
CA ALA A 186 -20.08 -22.57 27.56
C ALA A 186 -18.78 -22.08 28.26
N PRO A 187 -17.56 -22.39 27.78
CA PRO A 187 -16.33 -21.92 28.42
C PRO A 187 -16.16 -20.39 28.43
N HIS A 188 -16.61 -19.72 27.37
CA HIS A 188 -16.68 -18.25 27.31
C HIS A 188 -17.56 -17.79 26.16
N LYS A 189 -18.44 -16.82 26.42
CA LYS A 189 -19.30 -16.18 25.39
C LYS A 189 -18.62 -15.03 24.65
N ARG A 190 -17.44 -14.61 25.11
CA ARG A 190 -16.71 -13.43 24.64
C ARG A 190 -15.34 -13.83 24.11
N ASN A 191 -14.91 -13.16 23.04
CA ASN A 191 -13.54 -13.27 22.54
C ASN A 191 -12.51 -12.94 23.64
N LYS A 192 -11.42 -13.70 23.65
CA LYS A 192 -10.23 -13.45 24.47
C LYS A 192 -9.16 -12.73 23.66
N ARG A 193 -8.06 -12.35 24.30
CA ARG A 193 -6.92 -11.74 23.61
C ARG A 193 -6.41 -12.74 22.55
N ASP A 194 -6.23 -12.26 21.33
CA ASP A 194 -5.81 -13.06 20.18
C ASP A 194 -6.71 -14.26 19.87
N ASP A 195 -7.98 -14.26 20.31
CA ASP A 195 -8.97 -15.29 19.96
C ASP A 195 -10.26 -14.63 19.47
N TYR A 196 -10.57 -14.85 18.19
CA TYR A 196 -11.71 -14.25 17.49
C TYR A 196 -12.84 -15.26 17.23
N THR A 197 -12.76 -16.47 17.79
CA THR A 197 -13.69 -17.59 17.53
C THR A 197 -15.16 -17.25 17.77
N ASN A 198 -15.50 -16.35 18.68
CA ASN A 198 -16.88 -15.96 19.00
C ASN A 198 -17.28 -14.62 18.36
N SER A 199 -16.80 -14.38 17.14
CA SER A 199 -17.16 -13.22 16.33
C SER A 199 -18.30 -13.57 15.37
N PHE A 200 -19.36 -12.77 15.38
CA PHE A 200 -20.53 -12.95 14.51
C PHE A 200 -20.76 -11.72 13.62
N ALA A 201 -21.41 -11.94 12.49
CA ALA A 201 -21.71 -10.87 11.55
C ALA A 201 -22.80 -9.97 12.15
N ARG A 202 -22.80 -8.69 11.79
CA ARG A 202 -23.86 -7.76 12.20
C ARG A 202 -25.23 -8.24 11.70
N ASN A 203 -25.28 -8.90 10.55
CA ASN A 203 -26.50 -9.42 9.99
C ASN A 203 -27.13 -10.51 10.89
N ASP A 204 -26.31 -11.32 11.58
CA ASP A 204 -26.81 -12.34 12.50
C ASP A 204 -27.50 -11.69 13.71
N PHE A 205 -26.91 -10.61 14.25
CA PHE A 205 -27.55 -9.81 15.31
C PHE A 205 -28.77 -9.04 14.82
N LEU A 206 -28.84 -8.66 13.54
CA LEU A 206 -30.01 -8.02 12.97
C LEU A 206 -31.18 -8.99 12.89
N ARG A 207 -30.96 -10.20 12.36
CA ARG A 207 -31.98 -11.26 12.34
C ARG A 207 -32.51 -11.58 13.73
N GLU A 208 -31.60 -11.68 14.70
CA GLU A 208 -31.99 -11.88 16.10
C GLU A 208 -32.82 -10.71 16.64
N LEU A 209 -32.39 -9.48 16.41
CA LEU A 209 -33.10 -8.29 16.87
C LEU A 209 -34.50 -8.20 16.27
N GLU A 210 -34.64 -8.46 14.97
CA GLU A 210 -35.92 -8.52 14.27
C GLU A 210 -36.83 -9.61 14.85
N ALA A 211 -36.29 -10.80 15.12
CA ALA A 211 -37.04 -11.91 15.73
C ALA A 211 -37.52 -11.58 17.15
N ILE A 212 -36.65 -11.01 17.99
CA ILE A 212 -37.00 -10.55 19.33
C ILE A 212 -38.11 -9.51 19.27
N ILE A 213 -37.94 -8.48 18.43
CA ILE A 213 -38.94 -7.42 18.29
C ILE A 213 -40.27 -7.98 17.82
N LYS A 214 -40.26 -8.90 16.84
CA LYS A 214 -41.47 -9.56 16.36
C LYS A 214 -42.24 -10.26 17.49
N THR A 215 -41.56 -11.01 18.35
CA THR A 215 -42.20 -11.68 19.50
C THR A 215 -42.67 -10.68 20.55
N GLN A 216 -41.81 -9.73 20.94
CA GLN A 216 -42.08 -8.78 22.02
C GLN A 216 -43.12 -7.71 21.65
N ARG A 217 -43.47 -7.57 20.35
CA ARG A 217 -44.63 -6.77 19.90
C ARG A 217 -45.97 -7.28 20.41
N ASN A 218 -46.06 -8.53 20.86
CA ASN A 218 -47.27 -9.02 21.50
C ASN A 218 -47.37 -8.61 22.99
N TYR A 219 -46.29 -8.06 23.56
CA TYR A 219 -46.11 -7.83 24.99
C TYR A 219 -45.63 -6.39 25.26
N ALA A 220 -44.42 -6.21 25.80
CA ALA A 220 -43.83 -4.92 26.17
C ALA A 220 -43.75 -3.89 25.02
N LEU A 221 -43.77 -4.32 23.76
CA LEU A 221 -43.75 -3.43 22.58
C LEU A 221 -45.12 -3.27 21.89
N LYS A 222 -46.22 -3.73 22.50
CA LYS A 222 -47.56 -3.76 21.87
C LYS A 222 -48.06 -2.40 21.37
N ASN A 223 -47.80 -1.33 22.13
CA ASN A 223 -48.28 0.01 21.82
C ASN A 223 -47.27 0.87 21.05
N VAL A 224 -46.14 0.29 20.65
CA VAL A 224 -45.06 1.02 19.99
C VAL A 224 -45.31 1.07 18.48
N PRO A 225 -45.30 2.26 17.84
CA PRO A 225 -45.47 2.38 16.40
C PRO A 225 -44.36 1.66 15.63
N GLU A 226 -44.72 1.02 14.52
CA GLU A 226 -43.76 0.29 13.68
C GLU A 226 -42.68 1.20 13.10
N GLN A 227 -43.04 2.44 12.76
CA GLN A 227 -42.08 3.44 12.34
C GLN A 227 -41.03 3.72 13.43
N ALA A 228 -41.43 3.91 14.69
CA ALA A 228 -40.50 4.15 15.79
C ALA A 228 -39.53 2.97 16.00
N ILE A 229 -40.02 1.74 15.86
CA ILE A 229 -39.20 0.52 15.90
C ILE A 229 -38.20 0.52 14.73
N SER A 230 -38.64 0.81 13.51
CA SER A 230 -37.79 0.87 12.33
C SER A 230 -36.68 1.91 12.49
N GLU A 231 -37.03 3.10 12.97
CA GLU A 231 -36.07 4.19 13.25
C GLU A 231 -35.05 3.82 14.32
N LEU A 232 -35.46 3.07 15.36
CA LEU A 232 -34.54 2.56 16.37
C LEU A 232 -33.53 1.56 15.78
N ILE A 233 -33.97 0.66 14.89
CA ILE A 233 -33.12 -0.40 14.34
C ILE A 233 -32.20 0.14 13.23
N TYR A 234 -32.78 0.78 12.21
CA TYR A 234 -32.11 1.13 10.97
C TYR A 234 -31.71 2.61 10.89
N GLY A 235 -32.43 3.47 11.62
CA GLY A 235 -32.28 4.93 11.54
C GLY A 235 -33.23 5.57 10.54
N ILE A 236 -33.21 6.90 10.49
CA ILE A 236 -33.90 7.71 9.50
C ILE A 236 -32.88 8.12 8.44
N ASP A 237 -33.25 8.03 7.17
CA ASP A 237 -32.51 8.60 6.05
C ASP A 237 -33.50 9.14 5.01
N ASP A 238 -33.98 10.36 5.21
CA ASP A 238 -34.94 11.05 4.33
C ASP A 238 -34.28 12.18 3.50
N GLY A 239 -32.95 12.24 3.48
CA GLY A 239 -32.19 13.29 2.80
C GLY A 239 -32.08 14.62 3.57
N GLN A 240 -32.82 14.82 4.67
CA GLN A 240 -32.76 16.02 5.52
C GLN A 240 -32.22 15.73 6.92
N VAL A 241 -32.55 14.58 7.51
CA VAL A 241 -32.11 14.16 8.85
C VAL A 241 -31.63 12.72 8.83
N THR A 242 -30.32 12.50 9.00
CA THR A 242 -29.79 11.15 9.20
C THR A 242 -29.72 10.82 10.69
N ASN A 243 -30.56 9.91 11.20
CA ASN A 243 -30.40 9.40 12.57
C ASN A 243 -29.22 8.43 12.62
N VAL A 244 -28.04 8.98 12.91
CA VAL A 244 -26.79 8.22 13.00
C VAL A 244 -26.65 7.36 14.28
N SER A 245 -27.66 7.35 15.15
CA SER A 245 -27.62 6.71 16.46
C SER A 245 -28.38 5.38 16.54
N ALA A 246 -29.00 4.92 15.46
CA ALA A 246 -29.74 3.66 15.43
C ALA A 246 -28.88 2.41 15.72
N ILE A 247 -29.54 1.31 16.10
CA ILE A 247 -28.89 0.09 16.58
C ILE A 247 -27.95 -0.48 15.52
N MET A 248 -28.39 -0.62 14.28
CA MET A 248 -27.61 -1.27 13.21
C MET A 248 -26.91 -0.30 12.26
N TYR A 249 -27.25 1.00 12.31
CA TYR A 249 -26.62 2.03 11.49
C TYR A 249 -25.11 2.18 11.75
N GLN A 250 -24.32 2.27 10.68
CA GLN A 250 -22.93 2.69 10.76
C GLN A 250 -22.62 3.71 9.67
N ARG A 251 -21.82 4.73 10.00
CA ARG A 251 -21.30 5.65 8.99
C ARG A 251 -20.44 4.89 7.97
N PRO A 252 -20.48 5.27 6.68
CA PRO A 252 -19.60 4.71 5.67
C PRO A 252 -18.12 4.82 6.07
N PHE A 253 -17.34 3.77 5.79
CA PHE A 253 -15.91 3.71 6.12
C PHE A 253 -15.09 4.69 5.27
N MET A 254 -15.33 4.68 3.97
CA MET A 254 -14.76 5.58 2.97
C MET A 254 -15.85 5.93 1.97
N THR A 255 -15.94 7.19 1.58
CA THR A 255 -16.84 7.64 0.52
C THR A 255 -16.05 7.94 -0.74
N LYS A 256 -16.73 7.93 -1.89
CA LYS A 256 -16.14 8.26 -3.19
C LYS A 256 -15.50 9.64 -3.18
N GLU A 257 -16.18 10.64 -2.63
CA GLU A 257 -15.69 12.03 -2.59
C GLU A 257 -14.40 12.16 -1.77
N LEU A 258 -14.26 11.36 -0.70
CA LEU A 258 -13.02 11.31 0.07
C LEU A 258 -11.88 10.68 -0.74
N ILE A 259 -12.16 9.62 -1.50
CA ILE A 259 -11.17 8.99 -2.37
C ILE A 259 -10.75 9.96 -3.47
N GLU A 260 -11.69 10.59 -4.16
CA GLU A 260 -11.44 11.58 -5.22
C GLU A 260 -10.59 12.75 -4.73
N LYS A 261 -10.84 13.25 -3.50
CA LYS A 261 -10.00 14.29 -2.87
C LYS A 261 -8.56 13.85 -2.61
N MET A 262 -8.33 12.55 -2.41
CA MET A 262 -6.99 11.99 -2.21
C MET A 262 -6.29 11.62 -3.53
N VAL A 263 -7.02 11.56 -4.64
CA VAL A 263 -6.44 11.29 -5.96
C VAL A 263 -5.72 12.55 -6.46
N GLY A 264 -4.42 12.38 -6.72
CA GLY A 264 -3.60 13.43 -7.31
C GLY A 264 -3.94 13.67 -8.79
N ASP A 265 -3.46 14.79 -9.30
CA ASP A 265 -3.71 15.20 -10.69
C ASP A 265 -2.75 14.50 -11.65
N CYS A 266 -3.15 14.44 -12.93
CA CYS A 266 -2.33 13.87 -13.99
C CYS A 266 -1.01 14.63 -14.13
N THR A 267 0.04 13.89 -14.52
CA THR A 267 1.37 14.45 -14.79
C THR A 267 1.36 15.53 -15.87
N PHE A 268 0.54 15.35 -16.92
CA PHE A 268 0.50 16.24 -18.09
C PHE A 268 -0.77 17.11 -18.15
N GLU A 269 -1.93 16.55 -17.83
CA GLU A 269 -3.24 17.23 -17.90
C GLU A 269 -3.63 17.71 -16.48
N LYS A 270 -3.22 18.92 -16.09
CA LYS A 270 -3.32 19.38 -14.67
C LYS A 270 -4.75 19.45 -14.12
N ASP A 271 -5.74 19.65 -14.97
CA ASP A 271 -7.15 19.72 -14.58
C ASP A 271 -7.81 18.34 -14.51
N GLU A 272 -7.09 17.28 -14.86
CA GLU A 272 -7.58 15.91 -14.91
C GLU A 272 -7.05 15.06 -13.76
N LYS A 273 -7.93 14.26 -13.16
CA LYS A 273 -7.53 13.27 -12.15
C LYS A 273 -6.81 12.08 -12.76
N ARG A 274 -5.90 11.49 -12.00
CA ARG A 274 -5.24 10.23 -12.37
C ARG A 274 -6.28 9.13 -12.60
N ALA A 275 -6.04 8.29 -13.60
CA ALA A 275 -6.86 7.13 -13.90
C ALA A 275 -6.61 5.99 -12.91
N PRO A 276 -7.62 5.16 -12.58
CA PRO A 276 -7.41 3.89 -11.91
C PRO A 276 -6.41 3.02 -12.69
N LYS A 277 -5.51 2.33 -11.99
CA LYS A 277 -4.62 1.34 -12.64
C LYS A 277 -5.38 0.17 -13.28
N ALA A 278 -6.58 -0.09 -12.77
CA ALA A 278 -7.51 -1.10 -13.27
C ALA A 278 -8.36 -0.62 -14.46
N SER A 279 -8.25 0.65 -14.87
CA SER A 279 -8.93 1.13 -16.08
C SER A 279 -8.36 0.45 -17.31
N TYR A 280 -9.21 0.20 -18.30
CA TYR A 280 -8.80 -0.43 -19.55
C TYR A 280 -7.69 0.37 -20.23
N SER A 281 -7.82 1.70 -20.31
CA SER A 281 -6.79 2.56 -20.91
C SER A 281 -5.44 2.44 -20.20
N PHE A 282 -5.43 2.32 -18.86
CA PHE A 282 -4.18 2.19 -18.11
C PHE A 282 -3.58 0.78 -18.24
N GLU A 283 -4.40 -0.28 -18.23
CA GLU A 283 -3.92 -1.65 -18.43
C GLU A 283 -3.33 -1.84 -19.83
N VAL A 284 -4.00 -1.33 -20.87
CA VAL A 284 -3.51 -1.38 -22.27
C VAL A 284 -2.24 -0.55 -22.40
N PHE A 285 -2.22 0.69 -21.93
CA PHE A 285 -1.02 1.55 -21.91
C PHE A 285 0.18 0.83 -21.29
N ARG A 286 -0.02 0.22 -20.12
CA ARG A 286 1.04 -0.48 -19.39
C ARG A 286 1.53 -1.70 -20.16
N LEU A 287 0.61 -2.53 -20.67
CA LEU A 287 0.97 -3.75 -21.38
C LEU A 287 1.68 -3.42 -22.70
N ALA A 288 1.16 -2.45 -23.47
CA ALA A 288 1.79 -1.97 -24.69
C ALA A 288 3.19 -1.38 -24.43
N SER A 289 3.35 -0.60 -23.35
CA SER A 289 4.66 -0.10 -22.93
C SER A 289 5.62 -1.23 -22.56
N ASP A 290 5.15 -2.25 -21.83
CA ASP A 290 5.98 -3.39 -21.48
C ASP A 290 6.39 -4.18 -22.73
N LEU A 291 5.50 -4.31 -23.72
CA LEU A 291 5.77 -4.97 -25.01
C LEU A 291 6.74 -4.18 -25.90
N SER A 292 6.64 -2.85 -25.95
CA SER A 292 7.52 -2.01 -26.78
C SER A 292 8.98 -2.03 -26.29
N HIS A 293 9.19 -2.28 -24.99
CA HIS A 293 10.52 -2.47 -24.41
C HIS A 293 10.99 -3.92 -24.39
N LEU A 294 10.15 -4.88 -24.78
CA LEU A 294 10.51 -6.30 -24.77
C LEU A 294 11.51 -6.58 -25.90
N VAL A 295 12.61 -7.23 -25.52
CA VAL A 295 13.68 -7.62 -26.43
C VAL A 295 13.89 -9.13 -26.33
N PHE A 296 14.00 -9.77 -27.49
CA PHE A 296 14.41 -11.16 -27.62
C PHE A 296 15.83 -11.25 -28.19
N ILE A 297 16.59 -12.25 -27.75
CA ILE A 297 17.95 -12.53 -28.20
C ILE A 297 18.10 -14.02 -28.54
N PRO A 298 19.05 -14.43 -29.40
CA PRO A 298 19.30 -15.84 -29.66
C PRO A 298 19.65 -16.61 -28.39
N ARG A 299 19.18 -17.85 -28.30
CA ARG A 299 19.30 -18.73 -27.14
C ARG A 299 20.74 -19.09 -26.81
N ASP A 300 21.60 -19.13 -27.82
CA ASP A 300 23.04 -19.38 -27.76
C ASP A 300 23.88 -18.12 -27.56
N ALA A 301 23.27 -16.93 -27.66
CA ALA A 301 23.98 -15.66 -27.53
C ALA A 301 23.91 -15.09 -26.11
N SER A 302 25.05 -14.63 -25.59
CA SER A 302 25.04 -13.80 -24.39
C SER A 302 24.41 -12.43 -24.66
N LYS A 303 23.86 -11.78 -23.63
CA LYS A 303 23.29 -10.42 -23.75
C LYS A 303 24.27 -9.41 -24.36
N ARG A 304 25.57 -9.56 -24.07
CA ARG A 304 26.63 -8.69 -24.58
C ARG A 304 26.90 -8.95 -26.06
N GLN A 305 26.93 -10.22 -26.45
CA GLN A 305 27.10 -10.63 -27.84
C GLN A 305 25.92 -10.16 -28.69
N ALA A 306 24.69 -10.45 -28.27
CA ALA A 306 23.49 -10.04 -28.99
C ALA A 306 23.43 -8.53 -29.24
N LYS A 307 23.84 -7.72 -28.26
CA LYS A 307 23.94 -6.27 -28.42
C LYS A 307 25.04 -5.84 -29.39
N ARG A 308 26.22 -6.45 -29.32
CA ARG A 308 27.38 -6.11 -30.17
C ARG A 308 27.13 -6.46 -31.64
N GLU A 309 26.48 -7.60 -31.87
CA GLU A 309 26.20 -8.14 -33.20
C GLU A 309 24.81 -7.76 -33.72
N ASN A 310 24.08 -6.91 -32.99
CA ASN A 310 22.75 -6.41 -33.34
C ASN A 310 21.71 -7.52 -33.63
N LEU A 311 21.76 -8.59 -32.83
CA LEU A 311 20.86 -9.75 -32.89
C LEU A 311 19.60 -9.57 -32.02
N GLU A 312 19.35 -8.35 -31.52
CA GLU A 312 18.20 -8.05 -30.68
C GLU A 312 16.93 -7.88 -31.53
N VAL A 313 15.92 -8.69 -31.26
CA VAL A 313 14.62 -8.61 -31.93
C VAL A 313 13.60 -7.93 -31.02
N ARG A 314 12.94 -6.90 -31.55
CA ARG A 314 11.82 -6.21 -30.88
C ARG A 314 10.53 -6.48 -31.62
N LEU A 315 9.42 -6.29 -30.91
CA LEU A 315 8.10 -6.44 -31.50
C LEU A 315 7.76 -5.25 -32.41
N SER A 316 7.20 -5.55 -33.58
CA SER A 316 6.58 -4.56 -34.46
C SER A 316 5.22 -4.10 -33.92
N SER A 317 4.69 -2.99 -34.44
CA SER A 317 3.35 -2.50 -34.10
C SER A 317 2.26 -3.56 -34.31
N GLU A 318 2.32 -4.31 -35.41
CA GLU A 318 1.39 -5.40 -35.71
C GLU A 318 1.50 -6.54 -34.69
N GLN A 319 2.73 -6.91 -34.29
CA GLN A 319 2.95 -7.94 -33.27
C GLN A 319 2.46 -7.50 -31.89
N ILE A 320 2.69 -6.24 -31.52
CA ILE A 320 2.16 -5.65 -30.28
C ILE A 320 0.63 -5.74 -30.29
N GLY A 321 -0.03 -5.31 -31.37
CA GLY A 321 -1.48 -5.40 -31.54
C GLY A 321 -2.01 -6.82 -31.35
N LYS A 322 -1.40 -7.80 -32.03
CA LYS A 322 -1.76 -9.23 -31.90
C LYS A 322 -1.68 -9.71 -30.44
N VAL A 323 -0.64 -9.35 -29.71
CA VAL A 323 -0.47 -9.75 -28.31
C VAL A 323 -1.51 -9.07 -27.40
N ILE A 324 -1.84 -7.79 -27.65
CA ILE A 324 -2.89 -7.08 -26.91
C ILE A 324 -4.25 -7.74 -27.11
N ASP A 325 -4.59 -8.16 -28.33
CA ASP A 325 -5.86 -8.83 -28.61
C ASP A 325 -5.96 -10.20 -27.93
N VAL A 326 -4.85 -10.96 -27.89
CA VAL A 326 -4.80 -12.21 -27.11
C VAL A 326 -4.97 -11.94 -25.61
N ALA A 327 -4.44 -10.82 -25.09
CA ALA A 327 -4.56 -10.44 -23.69
C ALA A 327 -6.01 -10.12 -23.26
N LYS A 328 -6.92 -9.79 -24.19
CA LYS A 328 -8.36 -9.63 -23.88
C LYS A 328 -9.01 -10.96 -23.51
N ASN A 329 -8.51 -12.06 -24.08
CA ASN A 329 -9.08 -13.40 -23.89
C ASN A 329 -8.40 -14.19 -22.78
N GLN A 330 -7.21 -13.78 -22.33
CA GLN A 330 -6.44 -14.47 -21.29
C GLN A 330 -6.09 -13.54 -20.14
N LYS A 331 -6.40 -13.98 -18.91
CA LYS A 331 -6.18 -13.17 -17.69
C LYS A 331 -4.73 -12.73 -17.49
N SER A 332 -3.78 -13.53 -17.96
CA SER A 332 -2.36 -13.24 -17.86
C SER A 332 -1.60 -14.00 -18.94
N LEU A 333 -0.57 -13.37 -19.49
CA LEU A 333 0.34 -13.94 -20.48
C LEU A 333 1.69 -14.26 -19.82
N THR A 334 2.32 -15.33 -20.27
CA THR A 334 3.73 -15.65 -19.98
C THR A 334 4.63 -15.09 -21.07
N TYR A 335 5.95 -14.98 -20.82
CA TYR A 335 6.90 -14.58 -21.86
C TYR A 335 6.86 -15.55 -23.05
N LYS A 336 6.75 -16.86 -22.79
CA LYS A 336 6.54 -17.89 -23.83
C LYS A 336 5.32 -17.61 -24.70
N LYS A 337 4.21 -17.21 -24.07
CA LYS A 337 2.96 -16.92 -24.79
C LYS A 337 3.08 -15.64 -25.62
N VAL A 338 3.76 -14.61 -25.12
CA VAL A 338 4.05 -13.40 -25.88
C VAL A 338 4.92 -13.72 -27.11
N ARG A 339 6.01 -14.48 -26.92
CA ARG A 339 6.91 -14.90 -28.00
C ARG A 339 6.18 -15.64 -29.12
N SER A 340 5.45 -16.70 -28.76
CA SER A 340 4.69 -17.51 -29.72
C SER A 340 3.58 -16.73 -30.41
N THR A 341 2.86 -15.85 -29.70
CA THR A 341 1.81 -14.99 -30.29
C THR A 341 2.38 -13.96 -31.26
N ALA A 342 3.57 -13.42 -30.96
CA ALA A 342 4.27 -12.50 -31.86
C ALA A 342 4.92 -13.19 -33.07
N GLY A 343 4.94 -14.53 -33.12
CA GLY A 343 5.59 -15.29 -34.20
C GLY A 343 7.12 -15.24 -34.14
N ILE A 344 7.70 -15.01 -32.95
CA ILE A 344 9.15 -15.04 -32.74
C ILE A 344 9.61 -16.50 -32.58
N SER A 345 10.66 -16.90 -33.32
CA SER A 345 11.21 -18.27 -33.30
C SER A 345 11.56 -18.74 -31.87
N GLU A 346 11.52 -20.05 -31.64
CA GLU A 346 11.96 -20.68 -30.38
C GLU A 346 13.47 -20.55 -30.14
N ASP A 347 14.23 -20.24 -31.20
CA ASP A 347 15.66 -19.94 -31.11
C ASP A 347 15.93 -18.61 -30.39
N TYR A 348 14.90 -17.81 -30.14
CA TYR A 348 14.99 -16.53 -29.48
C TYR A 348 14.30 -16.58 -28.11
N VAL A 349 14.98 -16.05 -27.10
CA VAL A 349 14.53 -16.02 -25.71
C VAL A 349 14.44 -14.58 -25.20
N PRO A 350 13.59 -14.29 -24.20
CA PRO A 350 13.51 -12.96 -23.64
C PRO A 350 14.86 -12.56 -23.03
N LYS A 351 15.38 -11.40 -23.43
CA LYS A 351 16.63 -10.84 -22.92
C LYS A 351 16.58 -10.63 -21.41
N ASP A 352 15.45 -10.13 -20.93
CA ASP A 352 15.21 -9.83 -19.52
C ASP A 352 13.81 -10.32 -19.12
N VAL A 353 13.73 -10.98 -17.96
CA VAL A 353 12.50 -11.51 -17.40
C VAL A 353 12.29 -11.00 -15.98
N ARG A 354 11.03 -10.73 -15.63
CA ARG A 354 10.63 -10.36 -14.27
C ARG A 354 10.39 -11.61 -13.43
N GLY A 355 10.84 -11.58 -12.17
CA GLY A 355 10.65 -12.67 -11.21
C GLY A 355 11.79 -13.69 -11.21
N LYS A 356 11.78 -14.58 -10.20
CA LYS A 356 12.74 -15.70 -10.13
C LYS A 356 12.41 -16.70 -11.24
N LYS A 357 13.44 -17.21 -11.90
CA LYS A 357 13.32 -18.31 -12.86
C LYS A 357 12.86 -19.57 -12.13
N LYS A 358 11.95 -20.32 -12.75
CA LYS A 358 11.46 -21.59 -12.20
C LYS A 358 12.46 -22.70 -12.49
N GLU A 359 12.40 -23.77 -11.69
CA GLU A 359 13.21 -24.97 -11.95
C GLU A 359 12.82 -25.56 -13.33
N GLY A 360 13.83 -25.83 -14.16
CA GLY A 360 13.63 -26.26 -15.56
C GLY A 360 13.36 -25.15 -16.57
N ASP A 361 13.18 -23.89 -16.15
CA ASP A 361 12.97 -22.74 -17.02
C ASP A 361 14.20 -21.81 -17.02
N GLU A 362 15.22 -22.24 -17.77
CA GLU A 362 16.53 -21.57 -17.83
C GLU A 362 16.43 -20.10 -18.25
N PHE A 363 15.44 -19.74 -19.07
CA PHE A 363 15.29 -18.39 -19.63
C PHE A 363 14.19 -17.57 -18.96
N GLY A 364 13.36 -18.17 -18.10
CA GLY A 364 12.24 -17.50 -17.43
C GLY A 364 11.03 -17.30 -18.33
N GLU A 365 10.87 -18.12 -19.37
CA GLU A 365 9.78 -18.00 -20.33
C GLU A 365 8.40 -18.33 -19.72
N ASP A 366 8.37 -19.16 -18.66
CA ASP A 366 7.15 -19.52 -17.93
C ASP A 366 6.78 -18.51 -16.84
N ASN A 367 7.57 -17.44 -16.70
CA ASN A 367 7.22 -16.33 -15.83
C ASN A 367 6.07 -15.52 -16.43
N THR A 368 5.25 -14.96 -15.55
CA THR A 368 4.19 -14.04 -15.95
C THR A 368 4.80 -12.76 -16.52
N PHE A 369 4.43 -12.42 -17.75
CA PHE A 369 4.77 -11.16 -18.38
C PHE A 369 3.85 -10.03 -17.89
N GLY A 370 2.54 -10.20 -18.12
CA GLY A 370 1.52 -9.17 -17.89
C GLY A 370 0.17 -9.58 -18.46
N GLY A 371 -0.81 -8.69 -18.46
CA GLY A 371 -2.15 -8.94 -18.99
C GLY A 371 -3.14 -7.86 -18.56
N LEU A 372 -4.36 -7.94 -19.08
CA LEU A 372 -5.47 -7.05 -18.76
C LEU A 372 -6.29 -7.67 -17.63
N LYS A 373 -5.80 -7.59 -16.39
CA LYS A 373 -6.32 -8.35 -15.26
C LYS A 373 -7.69 -7.85 -14.82
N ALA A 374 -7.85 -6.53 -14.70
CA ALA A 374 -9.11 -5.92 -14.31
C ALA A 374 -10.16 -6.07 -15.42
N TYR A 375 -9.77 -5.85 -16.68
CA TYR A 375 -10.61 -6.17 -17.83
C TYR A 375 -11.08 -7.63 -17.81
N SER A 376 -10.16 -8.57 -17.58
CA SER A 376 -10.49 -10.00 -17.51
C SER A 376 -11.41 -10.34 -16.34
N ASP A 377 -11.25 -9.69 -15.18
CA ASP A 377 -12.15 -9.89 -14.04
C ASP A 377 -13.59 -9.41 -14.36
N ILE A 378 -13.75 -8.28 -15.07
CA ILE A 378 -15.06 -7.79 -15.52
C ILE A 378 -15.65 -8.72 -16.58
N ARG A 379 -14.85 -9.11 -17.58
CA ARG A 379 -15.27 -10.04 -18.64
C ARG A 379 -15.72 -11.40 -18.09
N LEU A 380 -14.96 -11.96 -17.17
CA LEU A 380 -15.28 -13.25 -16.54
C LEU A 380 -16.51 -13.17 -15.65
N ALA A 381 -16.78 -12.03 -15.02
CA ALA A 381 -18.00 -11.83 -14.23
C ALA A 381 -19.26 -11.86 -15.11
N LEU A 382 -19.16 -11.43 -16.38
CA LEU A 382 -20.26 -11.37 -17.33
C LEU A 382 -20.20 -12.46 -18.41
N LYS A 383 -19.40 -13.51 -18.21
CA LYS A 383 -19.22 -14.58 -19.21
C LYS A 383 -20.54 -15.25 -19.64
N ASP A 384 -21.50 -15.34 -18.71
CA ASP A 384 -22.81 -15.97 -18.90
C ASP A 384 -23.88 -14.94 -19.32
N LEU A 385 -23.49 -13.68 -19.57
CA LEU A 385 -24.36 -12.55 -19.91
C LEU A 385 -23.82 -11.82 -21.16
N PRO A 386 -23.80 -12.47 -22.33
CA PRO A 386 -23.16 -11.93 -23.54
C PRO A 386 -23.81 -10.64 -24.05
N GLU A 387 -25.13 -10.48 -23.89
CA GLU A 387 -25.85 -9.26 -24.26
C GLU A 387 -25.43 -8.06 -23.40
N ASP A 388 -25.25 -8.25 -22.10
CA ASP A 388 -24.77 -7.20 -21.20
C ASP A 388 -23.30 -6.89 -21.45
N TRP A 389 -22.47 -7.92 -21.71
CA TRP A 389 -21.07 -7.73 -22.10
C TRP A 389 -20.96 -6.88 -23.36
N ALA A 390 -21.74 -7.18 -24.41
CA ALA A 390 -21.70 -6.44 -25.68
C ALA A 390 -22.02 -4.94 -25.50
N LYS A 391 -22.87 -4.57 -24.53
CA LYS A 391 -23.18 -3.16 -24.23
C LYS A 391 -22.03 -2.40 -23.59
N ILE A 392 -21.12 -3.09 -22.89
CA ILE A 392 -20.03 -2.48 -22.14
C ILE A 392 -18.63 -2.80 -22.65
N ASP A 393 -18.50 -3.64 -23.69
CA ASP A 393 -17.22 -4.01 -24.31
C ASP A 393 -16.66 -2.87 -25.17
N ASN A 394 -16.46 -1.72 -24.53
CA ASN A 394 -15.84 -0.53 -25.08
C ASN A 394 -15.03 0.18 -23.98
N GLU A 395 -14.01 0.94 -24.40
CA GLU A 395 -13.07 1.57 -23.48
C GLU A 395 -13.76 2.46 -22.43
N SER A 396 -14.76 3.25 -22.83
CA SER A 396 -15.45 4.19 -21.94
C SER A 396 -16.18 3.47 -20.81
N ALA A 397 -17.01 2.48 -21.15
CA ALA A 397 -17.79 1.72 -20.17
C ALA A 397 -16.89 0.90 -19.22
N ILE A 398 -15.86 0.23 -19.73
CA ILE A 398 -14.93 -0.52 -18.87
C ILE A 398 -14.15 0.41 -17.95
N ASN A 399 -13.70 1.57 -18.44
CA ASN A 399 -13.04 2.58 -17.61
C ASN A 399 -13.98 3.09 -16.50
N GLN A 400 -15.24 3.33 -16.81
CA GLN A 400 -16.25 3.76 -15.83
C GLN A 400 -16.48 2.69 -14.77
N ILE A 401 -16.66 1.42 -15.16
CA ILE A 401 -16.80 0.31 -14.20
C ILE A 401 -15.55 0.17 -13.32
N ALA A 402 -14.36 0.23 -13.93
CA ALA A 402 -13.11 0.19 -13.18
C ALA A 402 -12.97 1.37 -12.21
N TYR A 403 -13.45 2.55 -12.59
CA TYR A 403 -13.51 3.72 -11.71
C TYR A 403 -14.45 3.49 -10.54
N ILE A 404 -15.69 3.05 -10.79
CA ILE A 404 -16.70 2.72 -9.77
C ILE A 404 -16.12 1.71 -8.77
N LEU A 405 -15.58 0.59 -9.25
CA LEU A 405 -15.00 -0.45 -8.38
C LEU A 405 -13.77 0.05 -7.60
N THR A 406 -13.07 1.06 -8.11
CA THR A 406 -11.89 1.65 -7.45
C THR A 406 -12.27 2.71 -6.42
N THR A 407 -13.33 3.49 -6.63
CA THR A 407 -13.74 4.59 -5.75
C THR A 407 -14.83 4.19 -4.76
N GLN A 408 -15.76 3.31 -5.13
CA GLN A 408 -16.78 2.81 -4.22
C GLN A 408 -16.26 1.62 -3.42
N LYS A 409 -16.48 1.66 -2.09
CA LYS A 409 -15.98 0.66 -1.14
C LYS A 409 -17.07 -0.11 -0.41
N ALA A 410 -18.34 0.15 -0.74
CA ALA A 410 -19.50 -0.57 -0.24
C ALA A 410 -20.29 -1.13 -1.42
N ASP A 411 -20.85 -2.33 -1.27
CA ASP A 411 -21.60 -3.00 -2.33
C ASP A 411 -22.83 -2.16 -2.77
N GLU A 412 -23.50 -1.49 -1.82
CA GLU A 412 -24.64 -0.62 -2.10
C GLU A 412 -24.24 0.61 -2.94
N GLY A 413 -23.08 1.20 -2.66
CA GLY A 413 -22.55 2.33 -3.43
C GLY A 413 -22.08 1.94 -4.83
N ILE A 414 -21.55 0.73 -4.99
CA ILE A 414 -21.21 0.18 -6.32
C ILE A 414 -22.50 -0.02 -7.13
N GLN A 415 -23.51 -0.67 -6.54
CA GLN A 415 -24.79 -0.95 -7.20
C GLN A 415 -25.45 0.35 -7.69
N ALA A 416 -25.56 1.36 -6.83
CA ALA A 416 -26.19 2.64 -7.17
C ALA A 416 -25.51 3.37 -8.35
N GLU A 417 -24.19 3.28 -8.48
CA GLU A 417 -23.50 3.88 -9.64
C GLU A 417 -23.62 3.01 -10.90
N LEU A 418 -23.70 1.69 -10.76
CA LEU A 418 -23.95 0.79 -11.89
C LEU A 418 -25.36 0.95 -12.46
N ASP A 419 -26.33 1.48 -11.70
CA ASP A 419 -27.67 1.78 -12.20
C ASP A 419 -27.68 2.87 -13.29
N SER A 420 -26.61 3.67 -13.38
CA SER A 420 -26.41 4.62 -14.49
C SER A 420 -26.00 3.95 -15.82
N LEU A 421 -25.62 2.67 -15.78
CA LEU A 421 -25.18 1.91 -16.95
C LEU A 421 -26.33 1.05 -17.50
N PRO A 422 -26.36 0.79 -18.82
CA PRO A 422 -27.41 0.00 -19.47
C PRO A 422 -27.25 -1.51 -19.24
N LEU A 423 -27.13 -1.93 -17.98
CA LEU A 423 -26.88 -3.32 -17.56
C LEU A 423 -28.14 -3.92 -16.90
N SER A 424 -28.35 -5.22 -17.10
CA SER A 424 -29.35 -5.97 -16.33
C SER A 424 -28.97 -6.05 -14.83
N ASP A 425 -29.94 -6.24 -13.94
CA ASP A 425 -29.66 -6.37 -12.51
C ASP A 425 -28.76 -7.58 -12.20
N LYS A 426 -28.89 -8.67 -12.96
CA LYS A 426 -28.00 -9.83 -12.88
C LYS A 426 -26.55 -9.46 -13.20
N ALA A 427 -26.33 -8.63 -14.22
CA ALA A 427 -24.99 -8.15 -14.58
C ALA A 427 -24.39 -7.26 -13.49
N LYS A 428 -25.19 -6.32 -12.95
CA LYS A 428 -24.76 -5.45 -11.86
C LYS A 428 -24.36 -6.26 -10.62
N GLU A 429 -25.18 -7.23 -10.22
CA GLU A 429 -24.86 -8.15 -9.13
C GLU A 429 -23.56 -8.94 -9.36
N ALA A 430 -23.32 -9.38 -10.59
CA ALA A 430 -22.09 -10.09 -10.95
C ALA A 430 -20.87 -9.18 -10.82
N ILE A 431 -20.96 -7.91 -11.26
CA ILE A 431 -19.89 -6.91 -11.11
C ILE A 431 -19.61 -6.60 -9.63
N VAL A 432 -20.66 -6.44 -8.80
CA VAL A 432 -20.53 -6.22 -7.35
C VAL A 432 -19.80 -7.38 -6.65
N LYS A 433 -19.85 -8.60 -7.21
CA LYS A 433 -19.14 -9.78 -6.67
C LYS A 433 -17.66 -9.87 -7.11
N ILE A 434 -17.17 -8.95 -7.96
CA ILE A 434 -15.76 -8.94 -8.37
C ILE A 434 -14.85 -8.64 -7.18
N LYS A 435 -13.79 -9.44 -7.01
CA LYS A 435 -12.80 -9.24 -5.94
C LYS A 435 -12.11 -7.87 -6.10
N PRO A 436 -11.95 -7.09 -5.00
CA PRO A 436 -11.34 -5.75 -5.08
C PRO A 436 -9.83 -5.75 -5.39
N THR A 437 -9.21 -6.91 -5.64
CA THR A 437 -7.75 -7.07 -5.73
C THR A 437 -7.08 -6.12 -6.71
N ASN A 438 -7.65 -5.94 -7.89
CA ASN A 438 -7.10 -5.06 -8.91
C ASN A 438 -7.57 -3.60 -8.76
N PHE A 439 -8.69 -3.35 -8.06
CA PHE A 439 -9.41 -2.06 -8.02
C PHE A 439 -9.08 -1.22 -6.77
N LYS A 440 -7.80 -0.85 -6.60
CA LYS A 440 -7.29 -0.19 -5.38
C LYS A 440 -6.50 1.08 -5.58
N ALA A 441 -5.91 1.25 -6.75
CA ALA A 441 -4.83 2.22 -6.94
C ALA A 441 -5.03 3.02 -8.22
N PHE A 442 -4.45 4.22 -8.22
CA PHE A 442 -4.42 5.13 -9.35
C PHE A 442 -3.01 5.16 -9.96
N GLY A 443 -2.95 5.40 -11.26
CA GLY A 443 -1.72 5.61 -12.01
C GLY A 443 -1.16 7.02 -11.84
N HIS A 444 -0.28 7.43 -12.74
CA HIS A 444 0.27 8.80 -12.80
C HIS A 444 -0.32 9.66 -13.94
N LEU A 445 -1.14 9.04 -14.81
CA LEU A 445 -1.78 9.68 -15.97
C LEU A 445 -3.30 9.62 -15.86
N SER A 446 -4.00 10.60 -16.43
CA SER A 446 -5.47 10.59 -16.62
C SER A 446 -5.86 9.74 -17.83
N ILE A 447 -7.15 9.39 -17.95
CA ILE A 447 -7.70 8.69 -19.12
C ILE A 447 -7.42 9.51 -20.40
N LYS A 448 -7.66 10.82 -20.36
CA LYS A 448 -7.38 11.76 -21.45
C LYS A 448 -5.92 11.71 -21.91
N ALA A 449 -4.97 11.72 -20.98
CA ALA A 449 -3.55 11.62 -21.33
C ALA A 449 -3.20 10.25 -21.92
N LEU A 450 -3.75 9.17 -21.36
CA LEU A 450 -3.53 7.81 -21.85
C LEU A 450 -4.07 7.64 -23.28
N GLN A 451 -5.22 8.21 -23.59
CA GLN A 451 -5.82 8.14 -24.94
C GLN A 451 -4.99 8.86 -26.00
N LYS A 452 -4.26 9.93 -25.64
CA LYS A 452 -3.31 10.58 -26.57
C LYS A 452 -2.00 9.82 -26.72
N ILE A 453 -1.49 9.21 -25.65
CA ILE A 453 -0.16 8.59 -25.63
C ILE A 453 -0.18 7.14 -26.17
N THR A 454 -1.18 6.35 -25.79
CA THR A 454 -1.21 4.90 -26.04
C THR A 454 -1.19 4.54 -27.54
N PRO A 455 -1.86 5.27 -28.45
CA PRO A 455 -1.76 4.98 -29.89
C PRO A 455 -0.31 4.98 -30.40
N HIS A 456 0.49 5.98 -30.01
CA HIS A 456 1.91 6.04 -30.40
C HIS A 456 2.75 4.90 -29.82
N ILE A 457 2.42 4.42 -28.62
CA ILE A 457 3.09 3.25 -28.04
C ILE A 457 2.74 1.98 -28.81
N LEU A 458 1.49 1.84 -29.25
CA LEU A 458 1.05 0.72 -30.08
C LEU A 458 1.72 0.73 -31.46
N GLU A 459 2.13 1.90 -31.95
CA GLU A 459 2.99 2.06 -33.14
C GLU A 459 4.46 1.63 -32.89
N GLY A 460 4.80 1.19 -31.67
CA GLY A 460 6.13 0.73 -31.29
C GLY A 460 7.03 1.81 -30.69
N MET A 461 6.50 3.02 -30.43
CA MET A 461 7.28 4.07 -29.77
C MET A 461 7.53 3.73 -28.29
N THR A 462 8.68 4.19 -27.80
CA THR A 462 8.97 4.20 -26.36
C THR A 462 8.14 5.29 -25.68
N TYR A 463 7.88 5.16 -24.38
CA TYR A 463 6.97 6.05 -23.65
C TYR A 463 7.37 7.54 -23.73
N ASP A 464 8.66 7.84 -23.67
CA ASP A 464 9.22 9.19 -23.83
C ASP A 464 8.86 9.79 -25.20
N LYS A 465 9.11 9.05 -26.27
CA LYS A 465 8.79 9.47 -27.64
C LYS A 465 7.28 9.58 -27.88
N ALA A 466 6.50 8.66 -27.32
CA ALA A 466 5.05 8.70 -27.40
C ALA A 466 4.46 9.92 -26.66
N CYS A 467 5.09 10.35 -25.55
CA CYS A 467 4.72 11.59 -24.88
C CYS A 467 5.00 12.81 -25.76
N GLU A 468 6.20 12.88 -26.36
CA GLU A 468 6.59 13.98 -27.26
C GLU A 468 5.66 14.04 -28.49
N ALA A 469 5.37 12.89 -29.11
CA ALA A 469 4.44 12.78 -30.24
C ALA A 469 3.01 13.20 -29.87
N ALA A 470 2.57 12.90 -28.63
CA ALA A 470 1.29 13.34 -28.09
C ALA A 470 1.25 14.84 -27.71
N GLY A 471 2.33 15.59 -27.93
CA GLY A 471 2.45 17.01 -27.62
C GLY A 471 2.77 17.32 -26.16
N TYR A 472 3.27 16.34 -25.39
CA TYR A 472 3.67 16.52 -24.01
C TYR A 472 5.17 16.68 -23.84
N ASP A 473 5.56 17.59 -22.95
CA ASP A 473 6.95 17.72 -22.51
C ASP A 473 7.24 16.68 -21.41
N PHE A 474 7.85 15.56 -21.81
CA PHE A 474 8.24 14.49 -20.90
C PHE A 474 9.21 14.94 -19.80
N LYS A 475 10.06 15.95 -20.08
CA LYS A 475 11.12 16.42 -19.19
C LYS A 475 10.60 17.42 -18.15
N LYS A 476 9.52 18.14 -18.45
CA LYS A 476 8.93 19.15 -17.56
C LYS A 476 8.01 18.51 -16.51
N GLN A 477 8.59 17.72 -15.61
CA GLN A 477 7.89 17.21 -14.44
C GLN A 477 8.03 18.21 -13.28
N SER A 478 6.98 18.97 -12.98
CA SER A 478 6.94 19.81 -11.77
C SER A 478 6.54 18.96 -10.57
N ALA A 479 7.46 18.75 -9.61
CA ALA A 479 7.13 18.09 -8.34
C ALA A 479 6.56 19.09 -7.33
N SER A 480 5.36 18.81 -6.80
CA SER A 480 4.79 19.58 -5.69
C SER A 480 5.16 18.95 -4.34
N LEU A 481 5.53 19.78 -3.36
CA LEU A 481 5.78 19.34 -1.98
C LEU A 481 4.55 18.64 -1.36
N GLU A 482 3.35 18.94 -1.85
CA GLU A 482 2.09 18.35 -1.39
C GLU A 482 1.96 16.87 -1.77
N GLN A 483 2.58 16.46 -2.88
CA GLN A 483 2.55 15.08 -3.37
C GLN A 483 3.48 14.16 -2.57
N ILE A 484 4.37 14.70 -1.74
CA ILE A 484 5.27 13.92 -0.88
C ILE A 484 4.50 13.46 0.36
N THR A 485 4.24 12.15 0.42
CA THR A 485 3.49 11.50 1.50
C THR A 485 4.38 11.06 2.66
N ASN A 486 5.67 10.79 2.41
CA ASN A 486 6.62 10.42 3.45
C ASN A 486 6.89 11.63 4.36
N PRO A 487 6.49 11.59 5.65
CA PRO A 487 6.63 12.72 6.55
C PRO A 487 8.10 13.09 6.80
N VAL A 488 9.02 12.11 6.79
CA VAL A 488 10.47 12.33 6.99
C VAL A 488 11.03 13.18 5.85
N VAL A 489 10.81 12.73 4.61
CA VAL A 489 11.22 13.46 3.40
C VAL A 489 10.60 14.85 3.36
N LYS A 490 9.30 14.95 3.65
CA LYS A 490 8.58 16.24 3.64
C LYS A 490 9.16 17.21 4.66
N ARG A 491 9.47 16.75 5.88
CA ARG A 491 10.08 17.58 6.92
C ARG A 491 11.49 18.02 6.52
N ALA A 492 12.32 17.10 6.02
CA ALA A 492 13.69 17.42 5.57
C ALA A 492 13.67 18.48 4.47
N ILE A 493 12.91 18.30 3.40
CA ILE A 493 12.81 19.28 2.31
C ILE A 493 12.26 20.62 2.82
N THR A 494 11.26 20.62 3.70
CA THR A 494 10.72 21.85 4.28
C THR A 494 11.78 22.60 5.10
N GLN A 495 12.61 21.89 5.88
CA GLN A 495 13.71 22.51 6.63
C GLN A 495 14.79 23.02 5.67
N THR A 496 15.11 22.28 4.60
CA THR A 496 16.07 22.73 3.57
C THR A 496 15.59 24.03 2.92
N LEU A 497 14.31 24.11 2.54
CA LEU A 497 13.73 25.33 1.97
C LEU A 497 13.83 26.52 2.95
N LYS A 498 13.68 26.29 4.26
CA LYS A 498 13.88 27.35 5.28
C LYS A 498 15.34 27.80 5.34
N VAL A 499 16.29 26.86 5.30
CA VAL A 499 17.73 27.17 5.29
C VAL A 499 18.10 27.96 4.04
N VAL A 500 17.73 27.46 2.86
CA VAL A 500 17.99 28.13 1.57
C VAL A 500 17.43 29.55 1.56
N ARG A 501 16.16 29.75 1.97
CA ARG A 501 15.55 31.09 2.04
C ARG A 501 16.20 32.00 3.07
N ALA A 502 16.74 31.45 4.17
CA ALA A 502 17.46 32.25 5.16
C ALA A 502 18.81 32.72 4.63
N ILE A 503 19.54 31.83 3.94
CA ILE A 503 20.80 32.13 3.27
C ILE A 503 20.57 33.14 2.15
N GLU A 504 19.54 32.95 1.34
CA GLU A 504 19.17 33.88 0.25
C GLU A 504 18.86 35.29 0.78
N ARG A 505 18.13 35.39 1.90
CA ARG A 505 17.87 36.69 2.55
C ARG A 505 19.13 37.36 3.10
N LYS A 506 20.14 36.59 3.51
CA LYS A 506 21.39 37.10 4.09
C LYS A 506 22.42 37.48 3.03
N TYR A 507 22.53 36.71 1.95
CA TYR A 507 23.61 36.81 0.98
C TYR A 507 23.15 37.07 -0.47
N GLY A 508 21.84 37.16 -0.73
CA GLY A 508 21.29 37.24 -2.09
C GLY A 508 21.16 35.86 -2.74
N LYS A 509 20.86 35.80 -4.03
CA LYS A 509 20.67 34.51 -4.73
C LYS A 509 22.01 33.78 -4.93
N PRO A 510 22.09 32.47 -4.64
CA PRO A 510 23.30 31.69 -4.92
C PRO A 510 23.56 31.60 -6.42
N TYR A 511 24.84 31.55 -6.80
CA TYR A 511 25.24 31.33 -8.20
C TYR A 511 24.93 29.90 -8.67
N PHE A 512 25.20 28.91 -7.82
CA PHE A 512 24.68 27.55 -7.95
C PHE A 512 24.54 26.89 -6.59
N ILE A 513 23.76 25.81 -6.54
CA ILE A 513 23.56 24.99 -5.34
C ILE A 513 24.09 23.58 -5.63
N LYS A 514 24.95 23.06 -4.76
CA LYS A 514 25.37 21.66 -4.73
C LYS A 514 24.59 20.95 -3.64
N VAL A 515 23.93 19.85 -3.99
CA VAL A 515 23.08 19.10 -3.07
C VAL A 515 23.61 17.68 -2.93
N GLU A 516 23.85 17.30 -1.69
CA GLU A 516 24.03 15.92 -1.26
C GLU A 516 22.80 15.52 -0.43
N THR A 517 22.28 14.31 -0.67
CA THR A 517 21.18 13.75 0.11
C THR A 517 21.61 12.43 0.68
N ALA A 518 21.31 12.19 1.95
CA ALA A 518 21.52 10.88 2.55
C ALA A 518 20.79 9.80 1.73
N ARG A 519 21.47 8.69 1.43
CA ARG A 519 20.90 7.54 0.70
C ARG A 519 19.63 6.99 1.35
N ASP A 520 19.47 7.24 2.64
CA ASP A 520 18.38 6.79 3.48
C ASP A 520 17.18 7.73 3.50
N LEU A 521 17.31 8.96 2.97
CA LEU A 521 16.27 9.99 3.06
C LEU A 521 14.95 9.52 2.43
N ALA A 522 15.02 8.88 1.26
CA ALA A 522 13.85 8.38 0.54
C ALA A 522 13.40 6.97 0.98
N LYS A 523 14.19 6.29 1.81
CA LYS A 523 13.96 4.90 2.21
C LYS A 523 12.95 4.81 3.36
N ASN A 524 12.18 3.73 3.39
CA ASN A 524 11.30 3.46 4.52
C ASN A 524 12.10 2.95 5.74
N PHE A 525 11.47 2.87 6.91
CA PHE A 525 12.13 2.43 8.14
C PHE A 525 12.75 1.03 8.04
N LYS A 526 12.05 0.08 7.38
CA LYS A 526 12.53 -1.30 7.21
C LYS A 526 13.80 -1.34 6.36
N ASP A 527 13.83 -0.59 5.27
CA ASP A 527 14.99 -0.51 4.38
C ASP A 527 16.18 0.14 5.10
N ARG A 528 15.94 1.20 5.88
CA ARG A 528 16.98 1.81 6.74
C ARG A 528 17.53 0.82 7.78
N LYS A 529 16.65 0.03 8.42
CA LYS A 529 17.07 -1.03 9.36
C LYS A 529 17.86 -2.14 8.69
N ALA A 530 17.48 -2.53 7.47
CA ALA A 530 18.23 -3.52 6.69
C ALA A 530 19.66 -3.03 6.41
N ILE A 531 19.82 -1.76 6.04
CA ILE A 531 21.13 -1.14 5.81
C ILE A 531 21.93 -1.03 7.11
N GLU A 532 21.28 -0.65 8.22
CA GLU A 532 21.93 -0.62 9.53
C GLU A 532 22.46 -2.00 9.92
N ASN A 533 21.68 -3.06 9.69
CA ASN A 533 22.09 -4.44 9.96
C ASN A 533 23.24 -4.87 9.03
N GLU A 534 23.16 -4.58 7.74
CA GLU A 534 24.23 -4.85 6.76
C GLU A 534 25.53 -4.15 7.17
N ASN A 535 25.45 -2.90 7.63
CA ASN A 535 26.60 -2.16 8.14
C ASN A 535 27.19 -2.79 9.41
N LYS A 536 26.35 -3.30 10.34
CA LYS A 536 26.81 -4.02 11.53
C LYS A 536 27.48 -5.35 11.17
N GLU A 537 26.92 -6.09 10.22
CA GLU A 537 27.55 -7.31 9.70
C GLU A 537 28.91 -7.00 9.07
N ASN A 538 28.99 -5.94 8.26
CA ASN A 538 30.24 -5.50 7.66
C ASN A 538 31.27 -5.05 8.71
N GLN A 539 30.83 -4.39 9.79
CA GLN A 539 31.69 -4.04 10.92
C GLN A 539 32.22 -5.29 11.62
N ALA A 540 31.38 -6.29 11.87
CA ALA A 540 31.79 -7.56 12.48
C ALA A 540 32.79 -8.33 11.58
N ARG A 541 32.54 -8.36 10.25
CA ARG A 541 33.49 -8.92 9.28
C ARG A 541 34.83 -8.16 9.28
N ASN A 542 34.80 -6.83 9.39
CA ASN A 542 36.03 -6.04 9.49
C ASN A 542 36.78 -6.34 10.80
N GLN A 543 36.07 -6.53 11.91
CA GLN A 543 36.68 -6.90 13.20
C GLN A 543 37.34 -8.26 13.16
N SER A 544 36.74 -9.26 12.51
CA SER A 544 37.40 -10.57 12.35
C SER A 544 38.65 -10.49 11.46
N ILE A 545 38.65 -9.63 10.44
CA ILE A 545 39.84 -9.35 9.63
C ILE A 545 40.92 -8.67 10.47
N ILE A 546 40.55 -7.67 11.29
CA ILE A 546 41.48 -7.01 12.21
C ILE A 546 42.10 -8.02 13.17
N GLN A 547 41.31 -8.97 13.69
CA GLN A 547 41.84 -10.04 14.53
C GLN A 547 42.83 -10.93 13.77
N THR A 548 42.51 -11.35 12.55
CA THR A 548 43.45 -12.10 11.69
C THR A 548 44.75 -11.31 11.48
N LEU A 549 44.65 -10.00 11.24
CA LEU A 549 45.82 -9.13 11.04
C LEU A 549 46.68 -9.05 12.32
N ASN A 550 46.05 -8.90 13.48
CA ASN A 550 46.75 -8.87 14.78
C ASN A 550 47.45 -10.21 15.09
N GLU A 551 46.80 -11.34 14.82
CA GLU A 551 47.37 -12.69 14.96
C GLU A 551 48.58 -12.91 14.06
N ASN A 552 48.65 -12.21 12.92
CA ASN A 552 49.77 -12.23 11.98
C ASN A 552 50.82 -11.12 12.25
N GLY A 553 50.77 -10.49 13.44
CA GLY A 553 51.78 -9.54 13.90
C GLY A 553 51.56 -8.07 13.48
N VAL A 554 50.41 -7.74 12.86
CA VAL A 554 50.07 -6.35 12.50
C VAL A 554 49.40 -5.67 13.69
N VAL A 555 50.14 -4.82 14.41
CA VAL A 555 49.67 -4.18 15.66
C VAL A 555 48.59 -3.12 15.43
N THR A 556 48.64 -2.40 14.31
CA THR A 556 47.67 -1.34 13.97
C THR A 556 47.19 -1.48 12.52
N PRO A 557 46.21 -2.35 12.26
CA PRO A 557 45.68 -2.57 10.91
C PRO A 557 45.16 -1.31 10.24
N THR A 558 45.64 -1.01 9.03
CA THR A 558 45.14 0.10 8.21
C THR A 558 43.92 -0.30 7.38
N GLY A 559 43.12 0.68 6.94
CA GLY A 559 41.99 0.43 6.04
C GLY A 559 42.41 -0.27 4.74
N GLN A 560 43.61 0.03 4.23
CA GLN A 560 44.16 -0.60 3.04
C GLN A 560 44.51 -2.08 3.28
N GLN A 561 45.10 -2.43 4.42
CA GLN A 561 45.38 -3.83 4.79
C GLN A 561 44.10 -4.64 4.96
N ILE A 562 43.05 -4.05 5.55
CA ILE A 562 41.73 -4.68 5.64
C ILE A 562 41.18 -4.96 4.23
N ILE A 563 41.29 -4.00 3.31
CA ILE A 563 40.88 -4.18 1.90
C ILE A 563 41.70 -5.30 1.23
N LYS A 564 43.02 -5.33 1.41
CA LYS A 564 43.90 -6.39 0.88
C LYS A 564 43.42 -7.77 1.33
N VAL A 565 43.14 -7.97 2.62
CA VAL A 565 42.65 -9.27 3.15
C VAL A 565 41.27 -9.64 2.60
N LYS A 566 40.35 -8.67 2.44
CA LYS A 566 39.05 -8.92 1.80
C LYS A 566 39.23 -9.44 0.38
N LEU A 567 39.99 -8.69 -0.42
CA LEU A 567 40.25 -9.03 -1.82
C LEU A 567 40.99 -10.36 -1.93
N TYR A 568 41.98 -10.62 -1.06
CA TYR A 568 42.66 -11.92 -0.99
C TYR A 568 41.66 -13.07 -0.81
N ARG A 569 40.73 -12.96 0.16
CA ARG A 569 39.71 -14.01 0.41
C ARG A 569 38.73 -14.14 -0.75
N GLU A 570 38.25 -13.03 -1.31
CA GLU A 570 37.30 -13.03 -2.44
C GLU A 570 37.94 -13.55 -3.74
N GLN A 571 39.25 -13.36 -3.91
CA GLN A 571 40.04 -13.83 -5.06
C GLN A 571 40.65 -15.22 -4.84
N ASN A 572 40.31 -15.91 -3.75
CA ASN A 572 40.86 -17.22 -3.38
C ASN A 572 42.41 -17.23 -3.32
N GLY A 573 43.02 -16.12 -2.92
CA GLY A 573 44.48 -15.98 -2.80
C GLY A 573 45.21 -15.98 -4.14
N VAL A 574 44.55 -15.58 -5.23
CA VAL A 574 45.16 -15.53 -6.57
C VAL A 574 45.13 -14.12 -7.13
N CYS A 575 46.24 -13.70 -7.76
CA CYS A 575 46.32 -12.45 -8.50
C CYS A 575 45.43 -12.55 -9.76
N LEU A 576 44.43 -11.69 -9.91
CA LEU A 576 43.52 -11.76 -11.05
C LEU A 576 44.18 -11.39 -12.40
N TYR A 577 45.31 -10.69 -12.39
CA TYR A 577 46.00 -10.29 -13.63
C TYR A 577 47.00 -11.34 -14.11
N SER A 578 47.79 -11.92 -13.21
CA SER A 578 48.84 -12.87 -13.58
C SER A 578 48.48 -14.34 -13.33
N GLY A 579 47.40 -14.61 -12.58
CA GLY A 579 46.99 -15.96 -12.19
C GLY A 579 47.89 -16.65 -11.16
N LYS A 580 48.96 -15.98 -10.70
CA LYS A 580 49.89 -16.51 -9.69
C LYS A 580 49.26 -16.44 -8.29
N SER A 581 49.65 -17.37 -7.42
CA SER A 581 49.25 -17.34 -6.00
C SER A 581 49.83 -16.11 -5.30
N ILE A 582 49.01 -15.51 -4.44
CA ILE A 582 49.39 -14.43 -3.54
C ILE A 582 49.86 -15.09 -2.25
N ASP A 583 51.09 -14.81 -1.83
CA ASP A 583 51.55 -15.24 -0.52
C ASP A 583 50.99 -14.30 0.55
N PHE A 584 50.28 -14.87 1.53
CA PHE A 584 49.54 -14.08 2.52
C PHE A 584 50.47 -13.28 3.43
N GLU A 585 51.59 -13.86 3.88
CA GLU A 585 52.53 -13.18 4.78
C GLU A 585 53.26 -12.04 4.07
N THR A 586 53.72 -12.28 2.84
CA THR A 586 54.37 -11.27 2.00
C THR A 586 53.40 -10.13 1.66
N MET A 587 52.14 -10.43 1.32
CA MET A 587 51.09 -9.43 1.07
C MET A 587 50.85 -8.48 2.25
N LEU A 588 51.02 -8.97 3.49
CA LEU A 588 50.82 -8.18 4.70
C LEU A 588 52.03 -7.32 5.06
N ARG A 589 53.25 -7.76 4.73
CA ARG A 589 54.50 -7.12 5.17
C ARG A 589 55.17 -6.27 4.10
N ASP A 590 54.94 -6.58 2.83
CA ASP A 590 55.51 -5.86 1.70
C ASP A 590 54.42 -5.16 0.89
N ASP A 591 54.31 -3.84 1.10
CA ASP A 591 53.35 -3.01 0.38
C ASP A 591 53.70 -2.82 -1.10
N ASN A 592 54.92 -3.14 -1.52
CA ASN A 592 55.37 -3.08 -2.91
C ASN A 592 55.24 -4.42 -3.63
N ALA A 593 55.08 -5.55 -2.94
CA ALA A 593 54.89 -6.84 -3.61
C ALA A 593 53.47 -7.03 -4.16
N TYR A 594 52.47 -6.47 -3.47
CA TYR A 594 51.06 -6.57 -3.86
C TYR A 594 50.30 -5.26 -3.66
N GLN A 595 49.60 -4.82 -4.71
CA GLN A 595 48.86 -3.56 -4.73
C GLN A 595 47.36 -3.77 -4.97
N VAL A 596 46.57 -2.84 -4.45
CA VAL A 596 45.14 -2.74 -4.75
C VAL A 596 44.99 -1.81 -5.94
N ASP A 597 44.69 -2.38 -7.10
CA ASP A 597 44.51 -1.66 -8.35
C ASP A 597 43.03 -1.35 -8.62
N HIS A 598 42.77 -0.30 -9.41
CA HIS A 598 41.43 0.01 -9.91
C HIS A 598 41.22 -0.68 -11.27
N ILE A 599 40.34 -1.69 -11.31
CA ILE A 599 40.03 -2.48 -12.52
C ILE A 599 39.71 -1.56 -13.71
N VAL A 600 38.87 -0.55 -13.47
CA VAL A 600 38.68 0.58 -14.38
C VAL A 600 39.33 1.82 -13.76
N PRO A 601 40.30 2.46 -14.44
CA PRO A 601 41.07 3.57 -13.89
C PRO A 601 40.18 4.65 -13.24
N PHE A 602 40.52 5.03 -12.01
CA PHE A 602 39.74 6.02 -11.25
C PHE A 602 39.59 7.36 -12.00
N SER A 603 40.62 7.80 -12.71
CA SER A 603 40.59 9.02 -13.54
C SER A 603 39.52 9.01 -14.64
N ARG A 604 39.05 7.82 -15.04
CA ARG A 604 38.03 7.63 -16.07
C ARG A 604 36.66 7.25 -15.51
N SER A 605 36.63 6.53 -14.39
CA SER A 605 35.40 6.00 -13.80
C SER A 605 34.86 6.85 -12.64
N ASN A 606 35.74 7.58 -11.96
CA ASN A 606 35.50 8.19 -10.65
C ASN A 606 34.91 7.19 -9.63
N ASN A 607 35.21 5.90 -9.79
CA ASN A 607 34.67 4.81 -8.98
C ASN A 607 35.75 4.23 -8.06
N ASP A 608 35.74 4.68 -6.81
CA ASP A 608 36.61 4.14 -5.74
C ASP A 608 35.94 3.01 -4.92
N GLY A 609 34.80 2.49 -5.41
CA GLY A 609 34.09 1.40 -4.76
C GLY A 609 34.89 0.10 -4.73
N ILE A 610 34.65 -0.74 -3.72
CA ILE A 610 35.30 -2.06 -3.58
C ILE A 610 35.11 -2.95 -4.82
N THR A 611 33.97 -2.80 -5.52
CA THR A 611 33.65 -3.52 -6.76
C THR A 611 34.54 -3.16 -7.94
N ASN A 612 35.31 -2.08 -7.84
CA ASN A 612 36.29 -1.65 -8.83
C ASN A 612 37.73 -1.85 -8.34
N LYS A 613 37.94 -2.56 -7.23
CA LYS A 613 39.27 -2.81 -6.64
C LYS A 613 39.65 -4.28 -6.78
N VAL A 614 40.93 -4.53 -7.06
CA VAL A 614 41.49 -5.87 -7.20
C VAL A 614 42.88 -5.92 -6.58
N LEU A 615 43.22 -7.03 -5.93
CA LEU A 615 44.55 -7.27 -5.39
C LEU A 615 45.42 -7.98 -6.42
N VAL A 616 46.54 -7.36 -6.79
CA VAL A 616 47.43 -7.83 -7.86
C VAL A 616 48.88 -7.78 -7.44
N LEU A 617 49.71 -8.58 -8.11
CA LEU A 617 51.17 -8.51 -8.01
C LEU A 617 51.68 -7.23 -8.67
N THR A 618 52.66 -6.61 -8.04
CA THR A 618 53.44 -5.52 -8.64
C THR A 618 54.58 -6.17 -9.42
N GLU A 619 54.63 -5.95 -10.73
CA GLU A 619 55.71 -6.44 -11.59
C GLU A 619 56.93 -5.53 -11.58
#